data_AF-A0A962PH35-F1
#
_entry.id   AF-A0A962PH35-F1
#
_cell.length_a   1.000
_cell.length_b   1.000
_cell.length_c   1.000
_cell.angle_alpha   90.00
_cell.angle_beta   90.00
_cell.angle_gamma   90.00
#
_symmetry.space_group_name_H-M   'P 1'
#
loop_
_entity.id
_entity.type
_entity.pdbx_description
1 polymer ?
#
loop_
_entity_poly.entity_id
_entity_poly.type
_entity_poly.pdbx_seq_one_letter_code
_entity_poly.pdbx_strand_id
1 'polypeptide(L)'
;MFKTKMMVPAIAAFCLQAIAPAQAGELADEALGLCEKVKSCALAQMNQSDITPQMRQMIQPTLDTMCDQVTSKVSDVPQGHAMYDSAVACMRSMRTLACEDMVNSQPTVTPACREYEEMARRYDEDES
;
A
#
# COMPACT_ATOMS: atom_id res chain seq x y z
N MET A 1 -6.72 -71.08 9.61
CA MET A 1 -7.07 -70.86 11.04
C MET A 1 -6.09 -69.87 11.64
N PHE A 2 -6.59 -68.98 12.51
CA PHE A 2 -5.97 -67.83 13.18
C PHE A 2 -5.66 -66.59 12.31
N LYS A 3 -5.92 -65.34 12.71
CA LYS A 3 -7.05 -64.64 13.36
C LYS A 3 -6.64 -63.15 13.33
N THR A 4 -7.61 -62.30 13.03
CA THR A 4 -7.55 -60.86 12.72
C THR A 4 -6.75 -60.00 13.70
N LYS A 5 -5.96 -59.03 13.18
CA LYS A 5 -5.68 -57.71 13.80
C LYS A 5 -5.09 -56.76 12.75
N MET A 6 -5.94 -55.98 12.07
CA MET A 6 -6.06 -54.52 12.28
C MET A 6 -4.72 -53.78 12.48
N MET A 7 -4.23 -53.12 11.43
CA MET A 7 -3.85 -51.70 11.46
C MET A 7 -3.49 -51.23 10.03
N VAL A 8 -4.38 -50.43 9.46
CA VAL A 8 -4.15 -49.52 8.32
C VAL A 8 -3.87 -48.15 8.96
N PRO A 9 -2.84 -47.39 8.55
CA PRO A 9 -3.04 -46.39 7.48
C PRO A 9 -1.85 -46.33 6.50
N ALA A 10 -2.08 -46.43 5.19
CA ALA A 10 -2.49 -45.30 4.37
C ALA A 10 -1.63 -44.04 4.61
N ILE A 11 -0.33 -44.12 4.28
CA ILE A 11 0.52 -42.93 4.15
C ILE A 11 0.22 -42.31 2.79
N ALA A 12 -0.89 -41.56 2.74
CA ALA A 12 -1.12 -40.59 1.68
C ALA A 12 -0.02 -39.53 1.77
N ALA A 13 0.95 -39.59 0.86
CA ALA A 13 1.88 -38.51 0.61
C ALA A 13 1.08 -37.33 0.04
N PHE A 14 0.46 -36.56 0.94
CA PHE A 14 -0.18 -35.30 0.65
C PHE A 14 0.94 -34.30 0.39
N CYS A 15 1.33 -34.12 -0.87
CA CYS A 15 2.15 -33.00 -1.30
C CYS A 15 1.39 -31.72 -0.94
N LEU A 16 1.69 -31.17 0.23
CA LEU A 16 1.29 -29.85 0.66
C LEU A 16 2.00 -28.87 -0.28
N GLN A 17 1.39 -28.58 -1.43
CA GLN A 17 1.80 -27.46 -2.25
C GLN A 17 1.59 -26.22 -1.38
N ALA A 18 2.69 -25.66 -0.90
CA ALA A 18 2.71 -24.36 -0.27
C ALA A 18 2.24 -23.36 -1.32
N ILE A 19 0.95 -23.06 -1.31
CA ILE A 19 0.42 -21.86 -1.94
C ILE A 19 1.01 -20.74 -1.09
N ALA A 20 2.18 -20.23 -1.50
CA ALA A 20 2.67 -18.98 -0.96
C ALA A 20 1.54 -17.97 -1.20
N PRO A 21 0.96 -17.36 -0.16
CA PRO A 21 0.01 -16.30 -0.39
C PRO A 21 0.76 -15.26 -1.23
N ALA A 22 0.14 -14.79 -2.31
CA ALA A 22 0.56 -13.56 -2.96
C ALA A 22 0.43 -12.48 -1.89
N GLN A 23 1.48 -12.28 -1.09
CA GLN A 23 1.56 -11.21 -0.14
C GLN A 23 1.70 -9.97 -1.01
N ALA A 24 0.61 -9.21 -1.15
CA ALA A 24 0.73 -7.83 -1.56
C ALA A 24 1.81 -7.21 -0.67
N GLY A 25 2.80 -6.58 -1.29
CA GLY A 25 3.90 -5.99 -0.53
C GLY A 25 3.36 -4.91 0.39
N GLU A 26 3.89 -4.82 1.62
CA GLU A 26 3.51 -3.81 2.61
C GLU A 26 3.54 -2.38 2.03
N LEU A 27 4.49 -2.11 1.14
CA LEU A 27 4.57 -0.84 0.40
C LEU A 27 3.33 -0.55 -0.46
N ALA A 28 2.78 -1.57 -1.15
CA ALA A 28 1.58 -1.41 -1.95
C ALA A 28 0.34 -1.18 -1.07
N ASP A 29 0.26 -1.86 0.07
CA ASP A 29 -0.81 -1.67 1.05
C ASP A 29 -0.79 -0.25 1.66
N GLU A 30 0.40 0.23 2.03
CA GLU A 30 0.58 1.58 2.56
C GLU A 30 0.31 2.65 1.49
N ALA A 31 0.70 2.42 0.24
CA ALA A 31 0.41 3.31 -0.87
C ALA A 31 -1.11 3.40 -1.15
N LEU A 32 -1.80 2.26 -1.12
CA LEU A 32 -3.27 2.23 -1.25
C LEU A 32 -3.93 2.99 -0.11
N GLY A 33 -3.50 2.74 1.13
CA GLY A 33 -4.02 3.43 2.31
C GLY A 33 -3.80 4.94 2.25
N LEU A 34 -2.65 5.39 1.73
CA LEU A 34 -2.36 6.81 1.56
C LEU A 34 -3.22 7.41 0.46
N CYS A 35 -3.39 6.71 -0.67
CA CYS A 35 -4.23 7.19 -1.75
C CYS A 35 -5.69 7.36 -1.33
N GLU A 36 -6.25 6.38 -0.60
CA GLU A 36 -7.61 6.47 -0.07
C GLU A 36 -7.78 7.65 0.91
N LYS A 37 -6.75 7.92 1.72
CA LYS A 37 -6.72 9.10 2.58
C LYS A 37 -6.75 10.39 1.75
N VAL A 38 -5.87 10.54 0.74
CA VAL A 38 -5.83 11.71 -0.14
C VAL A 38 -7.17 11.92 -0.85
N LYS A 39 -7.74 10.84 -1.43
CA LYS A 39 -9.05 10.83 -2.07
C LYS A 39 -10.15 11.29 -1.12
N SER A 40 -10.17 10.78 0.12
CA SER A 40 -11.13 11.22 1.13
C SER A 40 -11.00 12.70 1.47
N CYS A 41 -9.77 13.21 1.56
CA CYS A 41 -9.49 14.62 1.82
C CYS A 41 -9.89 15.52 0.66
N ALA A 42 -9.60 15.12 -0.58
CA ALA A 42 -10.02 15.83 -1.78
C ALA A 42 -11.55 15.93 -1.85
N LEU A 43 -12.26 14.81 -1.62
CA LEU A 43 -13.72 14.80 -1.59
C LEU A 43 -14.29 15.66 -0.46
N ALA A 44 -13.66 15.66 0.71
CA ALA A 44 -14.08 16.50 1.83
C ALA A 44 -13.90 18.01 1.52
N GLN A 45 -12.79 18.39 0.88
CA GLN A 45 -12.56 19.77 0.42
C GLN A 45 -13.54 20.17 -0.68
N MET A 46 -13.84 19.27 -1.60
CA MET A 46 -14.82 19.50 -2.66
C MET A 46 -16.24 19.65 -2.13
N ASN A 47 -16.58 19.03 -0.99
CA ASN A 47 -17.89 19.25 -0.34
C ASN A 47 -18.02 20.63 0.30
N GLN A 48 -16.92 21.35 0.53
CA GLN A 48 -16.94 22.76 0.90
C GLN A 48 -17.13 23.67 -0.33
N SER A 49 -16.99 23.10 -1.53
CA SER A 49 -17.36 23.71 -2.81
C SER A 49 -18.74 23.19 -3.21
N ASP A 50 -19.50 23.91 -4.06
CA ASP A 50 -20.85 23.50 -4.51
C ASP A 50 -20.82 22.30 -5.49
N ILE A 51 -20.28 21.17 -5.05
CA ILE A 51 -20.28 19.90 -5.79
C ILE A 51 -21.60 19.18 -5.56
N THR A 52 -22.30 18.91 -6.65
CA THR A 52 -23.53 18.11 -6.60
C THR A 52 -23.19 16.63 -6.36
N PRO A 53 -24.11 15.84 -5.77
CA PRO A 53 -23.94 14.39 -5.65
C PRO A 53 -23.64 13.69 -6.98
N GLN A 54 -24.20 14.20 -8.08
CA GLN A 54 -23.94 13.71 -9.43
C GLN A 54 -22.48 13.93 -9.85
N MET A 55 -21.92 15.12 -9.59
CA MET A 55 -20.50 15.39 -9.84
C MET A 55 -19.59 14.48 -9.01
N ARG A 56 -19.94 14.22 -7.75
CA ARG A 56 -19.18 13.29 -6.90
C ARG A 56 -19.13 11.88 -7.51
N GLN A 57 -20.26 11.37 -8.00
CA GLN A 57 -20.33 10.07 -8.66
C GLN A 57 -19.50 9.98 -9.94
N MET A 58 -19.30 11.10 -10.65
CA MET A 58 -18.44 11.14 -11.83
C MET A 58 -16.95 11.18 -11.48
N ILE A 59 -16.58 11.74 -10.34
CA ILE A 59 -15.17 11.96 -9.94
C ILE A 59 -14.61 10.75 -9.18
N GLN A 60 -15.44 10.05 -8.42
CA GLN A 60 -15.03 8.87 -7.64
C GLN A 60 -14.24 7.85 -8.49
N PRO A 61 -14.72 7.41 -9.67
CA PRO A 61 -14.02 6.41 -10.47
C PRO A 61 -12.68 6.91 -11.01
N THR A 62 -12.55 8.23 -11.25
CA THR A 62 -11.29 8.85 -11.66
C THR A 62 -10.26 8.77 -10.52
N LEU A 63 -10.66 9.09 -9.28
CA LEU A 63 -9.80 8.98 -8.12
C LEU A 63 -9.42 7.52 -7.83
N ASP A 64 -10.36 6.58 -8.00
CA ASP A 64 -10.10 5.14 -7.87
C ASP A 64 -9.03 4.67 -8.87
N THR A 65 -9.18 5.08 -10.14
CA THR A 65 -8.20 4.76 -11.19
C THR A 65 -6.82 5.34 -10.89
N MET A 66 -6.74 6.52 -10.29
CA MET A 66 -5.46 7.12 -9.88
C MET A 66 -4.80 6.31 -8.75
N CYS A 67 -5.58 5.82 -7.79
CA CYS A 67 -5.07 4.95 -6.73
C CYS A 67 -4.56 3.61 -7.27
N ASP A 68 -5.28 3.00 -8.21
CA ASP A 68 -4.85 1.76 -8.87
C ASP A 68 -3.53 1.95 -9.63
N GLN A 69 -3.35 3.10 -10.28
CA GLN A 69 -2.11 3.41 -10.98
C GLN A 69 -0.93 3.56 -10.01
N VAL A 70 -1.11 4.30 -8.91
CA VAL A 70 -0.05 4.50 -7.91
C VAL A 70 0.36 3.17 -7.28
N THR A 71 -0.62 2.36 -6.86
CA THR A 71 -0.38 1.06 -6.23
C THR A 71 0.30 0.08 -7.19
N SER A 72 -0.10 0.07 -8.46
CA SER A 72 0.56 -0.76 -9.49
C SER A 72 2.04 -0.40 -9.65
N LYS A 73 2.41 0.88 -9.56
CA LYS A 73 3.83 1.30 -9.70
C LYS A 73 4.71 0.86 -8.54
N VAL A 74 4.16 0.77 -7.33
CA VAL A 74 4.92 0.37 -6.14
C VAL A 74 4.90 -1.13 -5.88
N SER A 75 3.99 -1.86 -6.54
CA SER A 75 3.84 -3.31 -6.37
C SER A 75 5.06 -4.10 -6.87
N ASP A 76 5.82 -3.54 -7.80
CA ASP A 76 7.03 -4.17 -8.36
C ASP A 76 8.30 -3.86 -7.55
N VAL A 77 8.20 -3.06 -6.48
CA VAL A 77 9.37 -2.69 -5.66
C VAL A 77 9.79 -3.87 -4.77
N PRO A 78 11.05 -4.33 -4.86
CA PRO A 78 11.54 -5.43 -4.04
C PRO A 78 11.56 -5.07 -2.55
N GLN A 79 11.04 -5.95 -1.70
CA GLN A 79 11.10 -5.80 -0.23
C GLN A 79 12.53 -5.69 0.32
N GLY A 80 13.51 -6.29 -0.36
CA GLY A 80 14.91 -6.25 0.05
C GLY A 80 15.66 -4.97 -0.33
N HIS A 81 15.00 -3.99 -0.94
CA HIS A 81 15.63 -2.73 -1.31
C HIS A 81 15.95 -1.91 -0.04
N ALA A 82 17.11 -1.26 0.00
CA ALA A 82 17.59 -0.54 1.19
C ALA A 82 16.64 0.55 1.69
N MET A 83 15.82 1.12 0.79
CA MET A 83 14.86 2.17 1.11
C MET A 83 13.43 1.66 1.42
N TYR A 84 13.17 0.35 1.33
CA TYR A 84 11.82 -0.21 1.39
C TYR A 84 11.09 0.19 2.68
N ASP A 85 11.70 -0.07 3.84
CA ASP A 85 11.09 0.20 5.14
C ASP A 85 10.90 1.71 5.39
N SER A 86 11.83 2.53 4.89
CA SER A 86 11.73 3.99 5.01
C SER A 86 10.58 4.54 4.17
N ALA A 87 10.35 3.98 2.97
CA ALA A 87 9.22 4.33 2.12
C ALA A 87 7.88 3.93 2.77
N VAL A 88 7.79 2.72 3.33
CA VAL A 88 6.65 2.23 4.11
C VAL A 88 6.35 3.18 5.28
N ALA A 89 7.37 3.56 6.05
CA ALA A 89 7.23 4.46 7.20
C ALA A 89 6.76 5.86 6.78
N CYS A 90 7.28 6.41 5.68
CA CYS A 90 6.83 7.68 5.12
C CYS A 90 5.34 7.62 4.79
N MET A 91 4.89 6.65 3.99
CA MET A 91 3.49 6.54 3.60
C MET A 91 2.56 6.40 4.82
N ARG A 92 2.94 5.54 5.78
CA ARG A 92 2.20 5.36 7.02
C ARG A 92 2.05 6.65 7.80
N SER A 93 3.13 7.43 7.92
CA SER A 93 3.11 8.70 8.64
C SER A 93 2.25 9.77 7.96
N MET A 94 2.17 9.77 6.63
CA MET A 94 1.32 10.72 5.91
C MET A 94 -0.17 10.44 6.14
N ARG A 95 -0.55 9.18 6.36
CA ARG A 95 -1.95 8.80 6.66
C ARG A 95 -2.48 9.42 7.96
N THR A 96 -1.58 9.78 8.88
CA THR A 96 -1.95 10.40 10.16
C THR A 96 -2.16 11.91 10.08
N LEU A 97 -1.83 12.53 8.96
CA LEU A 97 -2.01 13.97 8.77
C LEU A 97 -3.51 14.35 8.70
N ALA A 98 -3.79 15.59 9.11
CA ALA A 98 -5.08 16.21 8.87
C ALA A 98 -5.25 16.54 7.38
N CYS A 99 -6.48 16.68 6.90
CA CYS A 99 -6.70 16.90 5.47
C CYS A 99 -6.14 18.25 5.01
N GLU A 100 -6.24 19.29 5.83
CA GLU A 100 -5.59 20.59 5.58
C GLU A 100 -4.08 20.44 5.34
N ASP A 101 -3.41 19.55 6.06
CA ASP A 101 -1.97 19.35 5.91
C ASP A 101 -1.59 18.53 4.66
N MET A 102 -2.57 17.90 3.99
CA MET A 102 -2.37 17.05 2.83
C MET A 102 -2.76 17.70 1.50
N VAL A 103 -3.83 18.49 1.46
CA VAL A 103 -4.40 19.04 0.21
C VAL A 103 -4.13 20.54 0.00
N ASN A 104 -3.40 21.18 0.90
CA ASN A 104 -2.97 22.57 0.75
C ASN A 104 -1.79 22.71 -0.24
N SER A 105 -1.55 23.94 -0.71
CA SER A 105 -0.48 24.25 -1.68
C SER A 105 0.95 23.98 -1.17
N GLN A 106 1.12 23.80 0.15
CA GLN A 106 2.36 23.37 0.79
C GLN A 106 2.03 22.21 1.72
N PRO A 107 2.06 20.96 1.23
CA PRO A 107 1.77 19.79 2.05
C PRO A 107 2.83 19.62 3.12
N THR A 108 2.40 19.19 4.31
CA THR A 108 3.30 18.93 5.43
C THR A 108 4.13 17.69 5.15
N VAL A 109 5.46 17.84 5.13
CA VAL A 109 6.39 16.71 5.07
C VAL A 109 6.59 16.17 6.48
N THR A 110 6.33 14.89 6.69
CA THR A 110 6.55 14.23 7.98
C THR A 110 8.04 13.98 8.24
N PRO A 111 8.46 13.76 9.50
CA PRO A 111 9.83 13.33 9.78
C PRO A 111 10.24 12.06 9.03
N ALA A 112 9.35 11.06 8.93
CA ALA A 112 9.64 9.80 8.24
C ALA A 112 9.84 10.01 6.72
N CYS A 113 9.08 10.91 6.10
CA CYS A 113 9.27 11.23 4.69
C CYS A 113 10.57 12.01 4.42
N ARG A 114 10.98 12.90 5.33
CA ARG A 114 12.30 13.53 5.23
C ARG A 114 13.43 12.51 5.29
N GLU A 115 13.34 11.53 6.17
CA GLU A 115 14.34 10.46 6.26
C GLU A 115 14.42 9.65 4.96
N TYR A 116 13.27 9.31 4.37
CA TYR A 116 13.20 8.66 3.06
C TYR A 116 13.83 9.51 1.95
N GLU A 117 13.48 10.80 1.87
CA GLU A 117 14.04 11.74 0.89
C GLU A 117 15.56 11.90 1.02
N GLU A 118 16.06 11.98 2.25
CA GLU A 118 17.50 12.05 2.51
C GLU A 118 18.22 10.77 2.08
N MET A 119 17.59 9.60 2.27
CA MET A 119 18.14 8.33 1.82
C MET A 119 18.16 8.22 0.30
N ALA A 120 17.07 8.62 -0.37
CA ALA A 120 16.99 8.64 -1.82
C ALA A 120 18.04 9.56 -2.44
N ARG A 121 18.20 10.78 -1.90
CA ARG A 121 19.23 11.73 -2.37
C ARG A 121 20.64 11.15 -2.25
N ARG A 122 20.97 10.53 -1.10
CA ARG A 122 22.29 9.91 -0.92
C ARG A 122 22.53 8.76 -1.90
N TYR A 123 21.50 7.94 -2.14
CA TYR A 123 21.58 6.84 -3.10
C TYR A 123 21.86 7.35 -4.52
N ASP A 124 21.18 8.42 -4.96
CA ASP A 124 21.42 9.03 -6.27
C ASP A 124 22.84 9.63 -6.39
N GLU A 125 23.36 10.21 -5.29
CA GLU A 125 24.72 10.75 -5.21
C GLU A 125 25.79 9.64 -5.26
N ASP A 126 25.55 8.49 -4.63
CA ASP A 126 26.47 7.35 -4.60
C ASP A 126 26.51 6.57 -5.94
N GLU A 127 25.44 6.66 -6.75
CA GLU A 127 25.34 6.02 -8.08
C GLU A 127 25.90 6.90 -9.22
N SER A 128 26.21 8.17 -8.94
CA SER A 128 26.73 9.19 -9.89
C SER A 128 28.26 9.22 -9.98
#